data_AF-A0A932HHK8-F1
#
_entry.id   AF-A0A932HHK8-F1
#
_cell.length_a   1.000
_cell.length_b   1.000
_cell.length_c   1.000
_cell.angle_alpha   90.00
_cell.angle_beta   90.00
_cell.angle_gamma   90.00
#
_symmetry.space_group_name_H-M   'P 1'
#
loop_
_entity.id
_entity.type
_entity.pdbx_description
1 polymer ?
#
loop_
_entity_poly.entity_id
_entity_poly.type
_entity_poly.pdbx_seq_one_letter_code
_entity_poly.pdbx_strand_id
1 'polypeptide(L)'
;GRRAKAAIVPHLLGRPAPVREIAALGLRIVEDCAMAVGTRIEGRPLGSLGDAAVLSFYATKLLATGQGGMLLSRDRRLLALARDLVRYDEREGWRVRWWDFLFYATFGVVITVAVPIAGVLLVFTFLVVPAVIAFLFTRRTISLMTISWAASASASALGLAASFRFDLPTGPLIVCVFGLVLLAAGAVRRVVTASAGQQAGAP
;
A
#
# COMPACT_ATOMS: atom_id res chain seq x y z
N GLY A 1 -25.86 -15.46 7.99
CA GLY A 1 -24.63 -14.88 8.56
C GLY A 1 -23.42 -15.74 8.21
N ARG A 2 -22.24 -15.15 7.96
CA ARG A 2 -21.01 -15.91 7.68
C ARG A 2 -20.54 -16.63 8.94
N ARG A 3 -20.38 -17.96 8.88
CA ARG A 3 -19.72 -18.74 9.94
C ARG A 3 -18.20 -18.63 9.81
N ALA A 4 -17.50 -18.54 10.94
CA ALA A 4 -16.04 -18.60 10.98
C ALA A 4 -15.55 -19.94 10.39
N LYS A 5 -14.42 -19.91 9.68
CA LYS A 5 -13.82 -21.10 9.05
C LYS A 5 -12.53 -21.56 9.73
N ALA A 6 -11.89 -20.67 10.49
CA ALA A 6 -10.63 -20.91 11.17
C ALA A 6 -10.54 -20.05 12.44
N ALA A 7 -9.70 -20.48 13.40
CA ALA A 7 -9.37 -19.76 14.61
C ALA A 7 -7.85 -19.70 14.79
N ILE A 8 -7.37 -18.54 15.25
CA ILE A 8 -5.99 -18.37 15.71
C ILE A 8 -5.99 -18.51 17.22
N VAL A 9 -5.20 -19.42 17.75
CA VAL A 9 -5.21 -19.81 19.15
C VAL A 9 -3.84 -19.48 19.77
N PRO A 10 -3.73 -18.36 20.50
CA PRO A 10 -2.45 -17.92 21.05
C PRO A 10 -2.09 -18.64 22.34
N HIS A 11 -0.87 -19.17 22.38
CA HIS A 11 -0.25 -19.73 23.56
C HIS A 11 0.56 -18.66 24.28
N LEU A 12 -0.01 -18.15 25.38
CA LEU A 12 0.54 -17.00 26.07
C LEU A 12 1.53 -17.45 27.15
N LEU A 13 2.75 -16.89 27.14
CA LEU A 13 3.76 -17.12 28.18
C LEU A 13 4.04 -18.61 28.44
N GLY A 14 4.11 -19.41 27.38
CA GLY A 14 4.29 -20.85 27.46
C GLY A 14 3.08 -21.64 28.00
N ARG A 15 1.94 -20.98 28.26
CA ARG A 15 0.72 -21.65 28.71
C ARG A 15 -0.11 -22.17 27.53
N PRO A 16 -0.46 -23.46 27.56
CA PRO A 16 -1.43 -24.06 26.65
C PRO A 16 -2.76 -23.31 26.63
N ALA A 17 -3.22 -22.99 25.43
CA ALA A 17 -4.59 -22.57 25.19
C ALA A 17 -5.43 -23.82 24.86
N PRO A 18 -6.77 -23.76 25.00
CA PRO A 18 -7.67 -24.89 24.82
C PRO A 18 -7.87 -25.27 23.34
N VAL A 19 -6.80 -25.69 22.67
CA VAL A 19 -6.79 -25.98 21.23
C VAL A 19 -7.83 -27.04 20.85
N ARG A 20 -7.96 -28.10 21.65
CA ARG A 20 -8.89 -29.21 21.37
C ARG A 20 -10.35 -28.78 21.47
N GLU A 21 -10.70 -27.97 22.47
CA GLU A 21 -12.07 -27.47 22.66
C GLU A 21 -12.46 -26.53 21.51
N ILE A 22 -11.54 -25.67 21.07
CA ILE A 22 -11.78 -24.77 19.94
C ILE A 22 -11.87 -25.56 18.62
N ALA A 23 -11.03 -26.59 18.44
CA ALA A 23 -11.09 -27.47 17.28
C ALA A 23 -12.43 -28.23 17.18
N ALA A 24 -13.02 -28.59 18.33
CA ALA A 24 -14.32 -29.27 18.40
C ALA A 24 -15.48 -28.42 17.83
N LEU A 25 -15.31 -27.11 17.67
CA LEU A 25 -16.26 -26.21 17.01
C LEU A 25 -16.27 -26.37 15.47
N GLY A 26 -15.45 -27.27 14.91
CA GLY A 26 -15.35 -27.51 13.47
C GLY A 26 -14.51 -26.45 12.73
N LEU A 27 -13.66 -25.73 13.45
CA LEU A 27 -12.77 -24.69 12.90
C LEU A 27 -11.39 -25.26 12.60
N ARG A 28 -10.76 -24.77 11.53
CA ARG A 28 -9.32 -24.96 11.32
C ARG A 28 -8.53 -24.18 12.36
N ILE A 29 -7.50 -24.78 12.94
CA ILE A 29 -6.73 -24.16 14.02
C ILE A 29 -5.34 -23.74 13.54
N VAL A 30 -5.01 -22.49 13.81
CA VAL A 30 -3.64 -21.97 13.73
C VAL A 30 -3.16 -21.67 15.15
N GLU A 31 -2.21 -22.42 15.66
CA GLU A 31 -1.57 -22.17 16.96
C GLU A 31 -0.59 -21.00 16.83
N ASP A 32 -0.75 -19.94 17.61
CA ASP A 32 0.28 -18.91 17.74
C ASP A 32 1.22 -19.28 18.89
N CYS A 33 2.44 -19.67 18.53
CA CYS A 33 3.50 -20.13 19.42
C CYS A 33 4.59 -19.06 19.64
N ALA A 34 4.34 -17.79 19.31
CA ALA A 34 5.33 -16.72 19.42
C ALA A 34 5.93 -16.56 20.84
N MET A 35 5.19 -16.93 21.89
CA MET A 35 5.63 -16.88 23.29
C MET A 35 5.69 -18.26 23.96
N ALA A 36 5.74 -19.33 23.17
CA ALA A 36 5.64 -20.69 23.70
C ALA A 36 6.61 -21.68 23.04
N VAL A 37 7.63 -21.16 22.37
CA VAL A 37 8.68 -21.96 21.74
C VAL A 37 9.36 -22.86 22.78
N GLY A 38 9.55 -24.13 22.45
CA GLY A 38 10.23 -25.10 23.31
C GLY A 38 9.35 -25.75 24.39
N THR A 39 8.12 -25.27 24.59
CA THR A 39 7.18 -25.85 25.56
C THR A 39 6.54 -27.14 25.03
N ARG A 40 6.09 -28.01 25.94
CA ARG A 40 5.45 -29.28 25.63
C ARG A 40 4.15 -29.49 26.43
N ILE A 41 3.19 -30.15 25.81
CA ILE A 41 1.97 -30.70 26.43
C ILE A 41 1.96 -32.20 26.19
N GLU A 42 1.77 -33.02 27.22
CA GLU A 42 1.61 -34.47 27.08
C GLU A 42 2.76 -35.10 26.25
N GLY A 43 3.99 -34.62 26.44
CA GLY A 43 5.18 -35.04 25.70
C GLY A 43 5.32 -34.48 24.28
N ARG A 44 4.29 -33.82 23.74
CA ARG A 44 4.29 -33.22 22.39
C ARG A 44 4.69 -31.74 22.44
N PRO A 45 5.42 -31.22 21.44
CA PRO A 45 5.71 -29.80 21.37
C PRO A 45 4.43 -28.98 21.18
N LEU A 46 4.36 -27.83 21.82
CA LEU A 46 3.29 -26.85 21.56
C LEU A 46 3.38 -26.33 20.13
N GLY A 47 2.24 -26.13 19.45
CA GLY A 47 2.22 -25.90 18.00
C GLY A 47 2.08 -27.18 17.16
N SER A 48 1.71 -28.30 17.78
CA SER A 48 1.52 -29.59 17.10
C SER A 48 0.11 -30.18 17.24
N LEU A 49 -0.82 -29.41 17.83
CA LEU A 49 -2.19 -29.83 18.12
C LEU A 49 -3.19 -29.34 17.06
N GLY A 50 -2.92 -28.19 16.43
CA GLY A 50 -3.72 -27.59 15.37
C GLY A 50 -3.29 -27.98 13.95
N ASP A 51 -3.89 -27.35 12.94
CA ASP A 51 -3.56 -27.57 11.53
C ASP A 51 -2.22 -26.91 11.15
N ALA A 52 -1.90 -25.78 11.76
CA ALA A 52 -0.64 -25.07 11.58
C ALA A 52 -0.22 -24.38 12.88
N ALA A 53 1.06 -24.05 12.99
CA ALA A 53 1.60 -23.23 14.06
C ALA A 53 2.51 -22.14 13.52
N VAL A 54 2.47 -20.97 14.15
CA VAL A 54 3.29 -19.82 13.79
C VAL A 54 4.26 -19.51 14.92
N LEU A 55 5.51 -19.27 14.56
CA LEU A 55 6.58 -18.82 15.44
C LEU A 55 7.03 -17.44 14.98
N SER A 56 7.35 -16.58 15.94
CA SER A 56 7.87 -15.23 15.67
C SER A 56 9.31 -15.15 16.11
N PHE A 57 10.16 -14.58 15.24
CA PHE A 57 11.57 -14.37 15.51
C PHE A 57 11.97 -12.89 15.56
N TYR A 58 10.98 -12.04 15.86
CA TYR A 58 11.21 -10.61 16.07
C TYR A 58 12.15 -10.36 17.26
N ALA A 59 12.83 -9.22 17.26
CA ALA A 59 13.88 -8.87 18.24
C ALA A 59 13.47 -9.01 19.72
N THR A 60 12.17 -8.91 20.04
CA THR A 60 11.64 -9.00 21.41
C THR A 60 11.09 -10.40 21.77
N LYS A 61 11.31 -11.43 20.95
CA LYS A 61 10.79 -12.79 21.14
C LYS A 61 11.81 -13.74 21.79
N LEU A 62 11.31 -14.87 22.30
CA LEU A 62 12.12 -15.89 22.98
C LEU A 62 13.25 -16.48 22.10
N LEU A 63 12.99 -16.64 20.81
CA LEU A 63 14.03 -16.90 19.81
C LEU A 63 14.10 -15.70 18.88
N ALA A 64 15.11 -14.85 19.03
CA ALA A 64 15.25 -13.64 18.23
C ALA A 64 16.30 -13.83 17.12
N THR A 65 15.89 -13.63 15.87
CA THR A 65 16.79 -13.59 14.68
C THR A 65 16.78 -12.19 14.05
N GLY A 66 16.45 -11.16 14.83
CA GLY A 66 16.21 -9.80 14.35
C GLY A 66 14.80 -9.61 13.79
N GLN A 67 14.49 -10.31 12.69
CA GLN A 67 13.17 -10.28 12.03
C GLN A 67 12.77 -11.69 11.56
N GLY A 68 11.49 -11.85 11.24
CA GLY A 68 10.96 -13.05 10.58
C GLY A 68 10.08 -13.94 11.47
N GLY A 69 9.86 -15.16 11.00
CA GLY A 69 9.04 -16.16 11.65
C GLY A 69 9.06 -17.48 10.90
N MET A 70 8.43 -18.49 11.48
CA MET A 70 8.32 -19.82 10.89
C MET A 70 6.87 -20.30 10.93
N LEU A 71 6.40 -20.82 9.79
CA LEU A 71 5.14 -21.55 9.70
C LEU A 71 5.44 -23.04 9.74
N LEU A 72 4.83 -23.73 10.70
CA LEU A 72 4.89 -25.17 10.86
C LEU A 72 3.53 -25.77 10.51
N SER A 73 3.52 -26.87 9.78
CA SER A 73 2.30 -27.67 9.55
C SER A 73 2.68 -29.08 9.13
N ARG A 74 1.80 -30.04 9.37
CA ARG A 74 1.92 -31.39 8.80
C ARG A 74 1.37 -31.47 7.38
N ASP A 75 0.53 -30.51 6.98
CA ASP A 75 -0.03 -30.45 5.64
C ASP A 75 0.97 -29.82 4.68
N ARG A 76 1.59 -30.66 3.85
CA ARG A 76 2.53 -30.21 2.81
C ARG A 76 1.87 -29.29 1.78
N ARG A 77 0.56 -29.43 1.53
CA ARG A 77 -0.18 -28.56 0.60
C ARG A 77 -0.33 -27.16 1.17
N LEU A 78 -0.63 -27.05 2.47
CA LEU A 78 -0.70 -25.77 3.17
C LEU A 78 0.66 -25.05 3.14
N LEU A 79 1.76 -25.77 3.42
CA LEU A 79 3.11 -25.20 3.37
C LEU A 79 3.52 -24.78 1.95
N ALA A 80 3.16 -25.56 0.93
CA ALA A 80 3.40 -25.21 -0.46
C ALA A 80 2.64 -23.94 -0.86
N LEU A 81 1.36 -23.85 -0.49
CA LEU A 81 0.53 -22.66 -0.72
C LEU A 81 1.10 -21.44 0.01
N ALA A 82 1.47 -21.58 1.29
CA ALA A 82 2.04 -20.48 2.06
C ALA A 82 3.35 -19.97 1.45
N ARG A 83 4.25 -20.88 1.03
CA ARG A 83 5.48 -20.51 0.33
C ARG A 83 5.18 -19.78 -0.98
N ASP A 84 4.17 -20.23 -1.69
CA ASP A 84 3.76 -19.63 -2.94
C ASP A 84 3.20 -18.21 -2.78
N LEU A 85 2.37 -18.02 -1.76
CA LEU A 85 1.82 -16.70 -1.40
C LEU A 85 2.91 -15.73 -0.97
N VAL A 86 3.91 -16.18 -0.20
CA VAL A 86 5.06 -15.36 0.19
C VAL A 86 5.89 -14.94 -1.03
N ARG A 87 6.00 -15.80 -2.04
CA ARG A 87 6.73 -15.53 -3.29
C ARG A 87 5.84 -15.01 -4.41
N TYR A 88 4.62 -14.58 -4.10
CA TYR A 88 3.68 -14.14 -5.12
C TYR A 88 4.24 -12.96 -5.94
N ASP A 89 4.94 -12.03 -5.29
CA ASP A 89 5.60 -10.89 -5.96
C ASP A 89 6.79 -11.31 -6.84
N GLU A 90 7.43 -12.46 -6.56
CA GLU A 90 8.52 -13.00 -7.40
C GLU A 90 7.99 -13.67 -8.68
N ARG A 91 6.67 -13.93 -8.78
CA ARG A 91 6.03 -14.50 -9.97
C ARG A 91 5.88 -13.46 -11.09
N GLU A 92 6.06 -12.18 -10.79
CA GLU A 92 6.08 -11.11 -11.79
C GLU A 92 7.39 -11.19 -12.59
N GLY A 93 7.35 -11.96 -13.67
CA GLY A 93 8.49 -12.18 -14.55
C GLY A 93 9.10 -10.90 -15.14
N TRP A 94 10.29 -11.07 -15.74
CA TRP A 94 11.14 -10.11 -16.47
C TRP A 94 10.46 -8.82 -16.96
N ARG A 95 9.27 -8.94 -17.57
CA ARG A 95 8.51 -7.83 -18.15
C ARG A 95 8.27 -6.65 -17.18
N VAL A 96 7.91 -6.87 -15.90
CA VAL A 96 7.62 -5.75 -14.98
C VAL A 96 8.89 -4.96 -14.64
N ARG A 97 9.99 -5.66 -14.34
CA ARG A 97 11.29 -5.04 -14.06
C ARG A 97 11.81 -4.19 -15.24
N TRP A 98 11.57 -4.63 -16.47
CA TRP A 98 11.91 -3.85 -17.66
C TRP A 98 11.01 -2.62 -17.83
N TRP A 99 9.72 -2.74 -17.54
CA TRP A 99 8.82 -1.58 -17.55
C TRP A 99 9.18 -0.57 -16.46
N ASP A 100 9.54 -1.02 -15.26
CA ASP A 100 10.03 -0.14 -14.19
C ASP A 100 11.33 0.55 -14.62
N PHE A 101 12.27 -0.20 -15.18
CA PHE A 101 13.51 0.38 -15.71
C PHE A 101 13.23 1.43 -16.77
N LEU A 102 12.39 1.13 -17.76
CA LEU A 102 12.03 2.06 -18.82
C LEU A 102 11.30 3.29 -18.28
N PHE A 103 10.41 3.10 -17.31
CA PHE A 103 9.69 4.18 -16.64
C PHE A 103 10.65 5.12 -15.88
N TYR A 104 11.54 4.58 -15.06
CA TYR A 104 12.51 5.40 -14.32
C TYR A 104 13.56 6.03 -15.24
N ALA A 105 14.00 5.33 -16.28
CA ALA A 105 14.93 5.88 -17.27
C ALA A 105 14.31 7.05 -18.03
N THR A 106 13.06 6.91 -18.51
CA THR A 106 12.35 8.02 -19.18
C THR A 106 12.13 9.20 -18.25
N PHE A 107 11.76 8.96 -16.99
CA PHE A 107 11.62 10.02 -15.98
C PHE A 107 12.95 10.75 -15.73
N GLY A 108 14.05 10.01 -15.60
CA GLY A 108 15.39 10.56 -15.42
C GLY A 108 15.86 11.41 -16.61
N VAL A 109 15.63 10.95 -17.84
CA VAL A 109 15.92 11.71 -19.06
C VAL A 109 15.10 13.00 -19.09
N VAL A 110 13.80 12.94 -18.81
CA VAL A 110 12.92 14.12 -18.79
C VAL A 110 13.41 15.15 -17.77
N ILE A 111 13.73 14.73 -16.54
CA ILE A 111 14.27 15.64 -15.51
C ILE A 111 15.59 16.27 -15.96
N THR A 112 16.51 15.45 -16.47
CA THR A 112 17.86 15.91 -16.85
C THR A 112 17.81 16.95 -17.97
N VAL A 113 16.92 16.76 -18.94
CA VAL A 113 16.75 17.69 -20.07
C VAL A 113 15.95 18.94 -19.68
N ALA A 114 14.94 18.81 -18.82
CA ALA A 114 14.04 19.93 -18.50
C ALA A 114 14.59 20.88 -17.43
N VAL A 115 15.35 20.37 -16.44
CA VAL A 115 15.82 21.17 -15.28
C VAL A 115 16.69 22.37 -15.69
N PRO A 116 17.66 22.26 -16.61
CA PRO A 116 18.49 23.40 -17.02
C PRO A 116 17.69 24.52 -17.71
N ILE A 117 16.56 24.20 -18.34
CA ILE A 117 15.75 25.15 -19.12
C ILE A 117 14.73 25.85 -18.21
N ALA A 118 14.03 25.07 -17.40
CA ALA A 118 12.83 25.52 -16.70
C ALA A 118 13.05 25.70 -15.18
N GLY A 119 14.19 25.23 -14.66
CA GLY A 119 14.50 25.20 -13.24
C GLY A 119 13.91 23.99 -12.53
N VAL A 120 14.53 23.62 -11.41
CA VAL A 120 14.19 22.43 -10.62
C VAL A 120 12.74 22.46 -10.12
N LEU A 121 12.32 23.59 -9.54
CA LEU A 121 11.00 23.74 -8.91
C LEU A 121 9.85 23.53 -9.91
N LEU A 122 9.98 24.08 -11.12
CA LEU A 122 8.94 23.98 -12.13
C LEU A 122 8.83 22.54 -12.65
N VAL A 123 9.96 21.88 -12.95
CA VAL A 123 9.96 20.49 -13.41
C VAL A 123 9.29 19.56 -12.40
N PHE A 124 9.66 19.64 -11.11
CA PHE A 124 9.01 18.82 -10.07
C PHE A 124 7.52 19.10 -9.95
N THR A 125 7.11 20.37 -10.10
CA THR A 125 5.69 20.75 -10.07
C THR A 125 4.91 20.06 -11.18
N PHE A 126 5.42 20.06 -12.42
CA PHE A 126 4.79 19.40 -13.56
C PHE A 126 4.74 17.87 -13.44
N LEU A 127 5.68 17.26 -12.73
CA LEU A 127 5.70 15.81 -12.53
C LEU A 127 4.76 15.36 -11.39
N VAL A 128 4.60 16.18 -10.35
CA VAL A 128 3.85 15.79 -9.14
C VAL A 128 2.43 16.33 -9.13
N VAL A 129 2.24 17.64 -9.30
CA VAL A 129 0.96 18.31 -9.02
C VAL A 129 -0.19 17.83 -9.92
N PRO A 130 -0.01 17.70 -11.26
CA PRO A 130 -1.06 17.18 -12.14
C PRO A 130 -1.52 15.77 -11.79
N ALA A 131 -0.56 14.89 -11.43
CA ALA A 131 -0.85 13.54 -11.01
C ALA A 131 -1.66 13.53 -9.71
N VAL A 132 -1.25 14.33 -8.71
CA VAL A 132 -1.96 14.46 -7.43
C VAL A 132 -3.38 14.98 -7.66
N ILE A 133 -3.57 16.02 -8.48
CA ILE A 133 -4.90 16.54 -8.83
C ILE A 133 -5.77 15.44 -9.45
N ALA A 134 -5.24 14.69 -10.42
CA ALA A 134 -6.00 13.62 -11.08
C ALA A 134 -6.38 12.48 -10.11
N PHE A 135 -5.48 12.10 -9.22
CA PHE A 135 -5.73 11.09 -8.17
C PHE A 135 -6.80 11.52 -7.15
N LEU A 136 -7.13 12.81 -7.05
CA LEU A 136 -8.24 13.27 -6.22
C LEU A 136 -9.60 12.81 -6.74
N PHE A 137 -9.74 12.59 -8.05
CA PHE A 137 -11.04 12.35 -8.68
C PHE A 137 -11.20 10.94 -9.27
N THR A 138 -10.11 10.27 -9.67
CA THR A 138 -10.22 8.96 -10.33
C THR A 138 -9.04 8.03 -10.00
N ARG A 139 -9.30 6.72 -10.08
CA ARG A 139 -8.27 5.66 -10.04
C ARG A 139 -8.10 4.94 -11.39
N ARG A 140 -8.86 5.33 -12.42
CA ARG A 140 -8.76 4.73 -13.76
C ARG A 140 -7.63 5.38 -14.54
N THR A 141 -6.71 4.59 -15.08
CA THR A 141 -5.50 5.07 -15.77
C THR A 141 -5.79 6.06 -16.89
N ILE A 142 -6.74 5.76 -17.79
CA ILE A 142 -7.11 6.63 -18.91
C ILE A 142 -7.65 7.98 -18.40
N SER A 143 -8.58 7.93 -17.44
CA SER A 143 -9.17 9.14 -16.85
C SER A 143 -8.11 9.98 -16.13
N LEU A 144 -7.17 9.34 -15.44
CA LEU A 144 -6.07 10.02 -14.76
C LEU A 144 -5.22 10.80 -15.76
N MET A 145 -4.83 10.17 -16.87
CA MET A 145 -4.06 10.84 -17.92
C MET A 145 -4.80 12.05 -18.48
N THR A 146 -6.09 11.91 -18.80
CA THR A 146 -6.88 13.04 -19.35
C THR A 146 -7.03 14.20 -18.37
N ILE A 147 -7.32 13.94 -17.09
CA ILE A 147 -7.47 14.99 -16.06
C ILE A 147 -6.12 15.66 -15.80
N SER A 148 -5.06 14.88 -15.69
CA SER A 148 -3.69 15.39 -15.49
C SER A 148 -3.28 16.32 -16.63
N TRP A 149 -3.52 15.93 -17.88
CA TRP A 149 -3.16 16.73 -19.05
C TRP A 149 -3.97 18.03 -19.14
N ALA A 150 -5.29 17.94 -18.93
CA ALA A 150 -6.17 19.10 -18.93
C ALA A 150 -5.83 20.09 -17.80
N ALA A 151 -5.60 19.58 -16.58
CA ALA A 151 -5.23 20.41 -15.43
C ALA A 151 -3.86 21.08 -15.64
N SER A 152 -2.89 20.35 -16.18
CA SER A 152 -1.55 20.88 -16.49
C SER A 152 -1.60 21.99 -17.52
N ALA A 153 -2.28 21.77 -18.64
CA ALA A 153 -2.39 22.74 -19.71
C ALA A 153 -3.09 24.02 -19.23
N SER A 154 -4.18 23.87 -18.48
CA SER A 154 -4.95 24.99 -17.94
C SER A 154 -4.13 25.81 -16.93
N ALA A 155 -3.50 25.15 -15.95
CA ALA A 155 -2.70 25.83 -14.93
C ALA A 155 -1.49 26.56 -15.54
N SER A 156 -0.84 25.96 -16.54
CA SER A 156 0.30 26.56 -17.25
C SER A 156 -0.12 27.77 -18.07
N ALA A 157 -1.22 27.67 -18.82
CA ALA A 157 -1.74 28.79 -19.61
C ALA A 157 -2.14 29.96 -18.71
N LEU A 158 -2.80 29.68 -17.57
CA LEU A 158 -3.15 30.69 -16.57
C LEU A 158 -1.91 31.34 -15.94
N GLY A 159 -0.91 30.54 -15.54
CA GLY A 159 0.34 31.06 -14.97
C GLY A 159 1.11 31.93 -15.96
N LEU A 160 1.16 31.54 -17.23
CA LEU A 160 1.80 32.31 -18.28
C LEU A 160 1.04 33.62 -18.57
N ALA A 161 -0.29 33.57 -18.69
CA ALA A 161 -1.12 34.76 -18.91
C ALA A 161 -1.00 35.76 -17.75
N ALA A 162 -0.97 35.27 -16.50
CA ALA A 162 -0.73 36.10 -15.33
C ALA A 162 0.69 36.69 -15.34
N SER A 163 1.70 35.92 -15.75
CA SER A 163 3.08 36.41 -15.88
C SER A 163 3.16 37.58 -16.87
N PHE A 164 2.53 37.43 -18.04
CA PHE A 164 2.44 38.50 -19.03
C PHE A 164 1.67 39.74 -18.55
N ARG A 165 0.63 39.56 -17.73
CA ARG A 165 -0.20 40.69 -17.26
C ARG A 165 0.47 41.49 -16.14
N PHE A 166 1.17 40.81 -15.25
CA PHE A 166 1.73 41.40 -14.03
C PHE A 166 3.26 41.58 -14.08
N ASP A 167 3.90 41.24 -15.20
CA ASP A 167 5.35 41.31 -15.41
C ASP A 167 6.16 40.59 -14.32
N LEU A 168 5.63 39.42 -13.91
CA LEU A 168 6.19 38.59 -12.84
C LEU A 168 7.02 37.44 -13.42
N PRO A 169 8.03 36.93 -12.68
CA PRO A 169 8.85 35.81 -13.11
C PRO A 169 8.01 34.56 -13.37
N THR A 170 8.06 34.06 -14.60
CA THR A 170 7.15 33.03 -15.12
C THR A 170 7.24 31.70 -14.37
N GLY A 171 8.46 31.25 -14.05
CA GLY A 171 8.69 29.98 -13.37
C GLY A 171 8.00 29.88 -12.00
N PRO A 172 8.36 30.74 -11.03
CA PRO A 172 7.73 30.79 -9.71
C PRO A 172 6.21 31.00 -9.77
N LEU A 173 5.73 31.85 -10.70
CA LEU A 173 4.31 32.13 -10.82
C LEU A 173 3.51 30.92 -11.28
N ILE A 174 4.01 30.16 -12.27
CA ILE A 174 3.37 28.91 -12.71
C ILE A 174 3.29 27.93 -11.53
N VAL A 175 4.35 27.80 -10.72
CA VAL A 175 4.36 26.95 -9.53
C VAL A 175 3.29 27.38 -8.52
N CYS A 176 3.14 28.69 -8.27
CA CYS A 176 2.09 29.21 -7.41
C CYS A 176 0.68 28.89 -7.95
N VAL A 177 0.46 29.03 -9.25
CA VAL A 177 -0.82 28.70 -9.90
C VAL A 177 -1.14 27.21 -9.75
N PHE A 178 -0.16 26.32 -9.97
CA PHE A 178 -0.34 24.88 -9.72
C PHE A 178 -0.72 24.58 -8.26
N GLY A 179 -0.07 25.23 -7.29
CA GLY A 179 -0.42 25.12 -5.88
C GLY A 179 -1.86 25.55 -5.58
N LEU A 180 -2.29 26.69 -6.13
CA LEU A 180 -3.67 27.18 -5.97
C LEU A 180 -4.70 26.24 -6.60
N VAL A 181 -4.42 25.72 -7.80
CA VAL A 181 -5.29 24.76 -8.48
C VAL A 181 -5.42 23.46 -7.67
N LEU A 182 -4.31 22.98 -7.08
CA LEU A 182 -4.34 21.79 -6.21
C LEU A 182 -5.17 22.01 -4.95
N LEU A 183 -5.03 23.17 -4.29
CA LEU A 183 -5.84 23.51 -3.11
C LEU A 183 -7.33 23.60 -3.46
N ALA A 184 -7.65 24.25 -4.59
CA ALA A 184 -9.02 24.33 -5.09
C ALA A 184 -9.60 22.94 -5.41
N ALA A 185 -8.85 22.09 -6.10
CA ALA A 185 -9.25 20.71 -6.40
C ALA A 185 -9.49 19.89 -5.12
N GLY A 186 -8.65 20.07 -4.09
CA GLY A 186 -8.83 19.46 -2.78
C GLY A 186 -10.09 19.92 -2.06
N ALA A 187 -10.40 21.22 -2.12
CA ALA A 187 -11.63 21.79 -1.56
C ALA A 187 -12.88 21.26 -2.29
N VAL A 188 -12.88 21.25 -3.63
CA VAL A 188 -13.97 20.69 -4.45
C VAL A 188 -14.22 19.23 -4.10
N ARG A 189 -13.16 18.41 -4.01
CA ARG A 189 -13.30 17.00 -3.62
C ARG A 189 -13.98 16.87 -2.25
N ARG A 190 -13.56 17.63 -1.24
CA ARG A 190 -14.15 17.59 0.10
C ARG A 190 -15.65 17.89 0.06
N VAL A 191 -16.06 18.93 -0.67
CA VAL A 191 -17.47 19.32 -0.82
C VAL A 191 -18.28 18.24 -1.54
N VAL A 192 -17.75 17.67 -2.63
CA VAL A 192 -18.42 16.59 -3.38
C VAL A 192 -18.60 15.34 -2.52
N THR A 193 -17.58 14.96 -1.74
CA THR A 193 -17.67 13.80 -0.84
C THR A 193 -18.62 14.05 0.34
N ALA A 194 -18.66 15.27 0.88
CA ALA A 194 -19.58 15.63 1.95
C ALA A 194 -21.04 15.57 1.46
N SER A 195 -21.30 16.06 0.25
CA SER A 195 -22.64 16.04 -0.38
C SER A 195 -23.10 14.62 -0.71
N ALA A 196 -22.19 13.74 -1.15
CA ALA A 196 -22.50 12.32 -1.41
C ALA A 196 -22.80 11.54 -0.12
N GLY A 197 -22.15 11.87 0.99
CA GLY A 197 -22.44 11.28 2.31
C GLY A 197 -23.81 11.68 2.86
N GLN A 198 -24.32 12.85 2.50
CA GLN A 198 -25.62 13.34 2.97
C GLN A 198 -26.81 12.73 2.22
N GLN A 199 -26.62 12.29 0.97
CA GLN A 199 -27.65 11.57 0.20
C GLN A 199 -27.78 10.09 0.59
N ALA A 200 -26.74 9.47 1.16
CA ALA A 200 -26.79 8.08 1.65
C ALA A 200 -27.43 7.93 3.05
N GLY A 201 -27.78 9.06 3.70
CA GLY A 201 -28.39 9.13 5.02
C GLY A 201 -29.83 9.66 5.04
N ALA A 202 -30.49 9.79 3.89
CA ALA A 202 -31.92 10.09 3.86
C ALA A 202 -32.72 8.78 4.13
N PRO A 203 -33.61 8.76 5.14
CA PRO A 203 -34.39 7.58 5.51
C PRO A 203 -35.38 7.13 4.43
#